data_AF-A0A661V004-F1
#
_entry.id   AF-A0A661V004-F1
#
_cell.length_a   1.000
_cell.length_b   1.000
_cell.length_c   1.000
_cell.angle_alpha   90.00
_cell.angle_beta   90.00
_cell.angle_gamma   90.00
#
_symmetry.space_group_name_H-M   'P 1'
#
loop_
_entity.id
_entity.type
_entity.pdbx_description
1 polymer ?
#
loop_
_entity_poly.entity_id
_entity_poly.type
_entity_poly.pdbx_seq_one_letter_code
_entity_poly.pdbx_strand_id
1 'polypeptide(L)'
;MLALHSLSSRLWYLNGILGQTPALTSNFQTSSQKFPKSQRFVLAKRIQDAALDFHECLLEARKVDLLTRRDVLRQADVELEKLRLHLQLSMELEYLKFPQYEHASGYVVEIGRMLGSWREGTEKKIAQAVPAR
;
A
#
# COMPACT_ATOMS: atom_id res chain seq x y z
N MET A 1 19.64 -29.46 4.02
CA MET A 1 18.27 -29.87 3.61
C MET A 1 17.29 -29.11 4.47
N LEU A 2 16.37 -28.25 4.06
CA LEU A 2 15.80 -27.84 2.76
C LEU A 2 15.07 -26.49 3.00
N ALA A 3 15.77 -25.42 3.39
CA ALA A 3 15.07 -24.15 3.70
C ALA A 3 15.89 -22.86 3.48
N LEU A 4 16.97 -22.90 2.69
CA LEU A 4 17.74 -21.69 2.35
C LEU A 4 17.98 -21.49 0.85
N HIS A 5 17.29 -22.25 0.00
CA HIS A 5 17.41 -22.18 -1.46
C HIS A 5 16.23 -21.48 -2.15
N SER A 6 15.18 -21.05 -1.43
CA SER A 6 13.99 -20.44 -2.07
C SER A 6 13.98 -18.90 -2.15
N LEU A 7 15.01 -18.23 -1.62
CA LEU A 7 15.14 -16.77 -1.67
C LEU A 7 16.24 -16.29 -2.65
N SER A 8 17.15 -17.16 -3.07
CA SER A 8 18.15 -16.84 -4.11
C SER A 8 17.55 -16.89 -5.53
N SER A 9 16.60 -17.81 -5.79
CA SER A 9 15.99 -17.95 -7.12
C SER A 9 14.92 -16.89 -7.46
N ARG A 10 14.49 -16.05 -6.50
CA ARG A 10 13.53 -14.95 -6.76
C ARG A 10 14.19 -13.60 -7.07
N LEU A 11 15.50 -13.47 -6.86
CA LEU A 11 16.26 -12.27 -7.25
C LEU A 11 16.90 -12.38 -8.63
N TRP A 12 16.94 -13.58 -9.22
CA TRP A 12 17.49 -13.82 -10.57
C TRP A 12 16.51 -13.57 -11.73
N TYR A 13 15.20 -13.48 -11.49
CA TYR A 13 14.23 -13.15 -12.55
C TYR A 13 14.27 -11.68 -13.00
N LEU A 14 15.03 -10.82 -12.32
CA LEU A 14 15.13 -9.38 -12.63
C LEU A 14 16.41 -8.99 -13.39
N ASN A 15 17.30 -9.92 -13.76
CA ASN A 15 18.54 -9.62 -14.49
C ASN A 15 18.72 -10.40 -15.81
N GLY A 16 17.66 -11.02 -16.35
CA GLY A 16 17.75 -11.93 -17.51
C GLY A 16 17.17 -11.44 -18.85
N ILE A 17 16.69 -10.20 -18.98
CA ILE A 17 16.08 -9.70 -20.24
C ILE A 17 16.76 -8.40 -20.71
N LEU A 18 18.08 -8.28 -20.55
CA LEU A 18 18.87 -7.19 -21.14
C LEU A 18 20.27 -7.69 -21.52
N GLY A 19 20.34 -8.80 -22.25
CA GLY A 19 21.59 -9.29 -22.79
C GLY A 19 21.36 -10.02 -24.10
N GLN A 20 21.71 -9.36 -25.20
CA GLN A 20 21.79 -9.84 -26.58
C GLN A 20 20.63 -9.46 -27.51
N THR A 21 20.69 -8.24 -28.05
CA THR A 21 20.49 -7.93 -29.49
C THR A 21 20.99 -6.51 -29.78
N PRO A 22 22.25 -6.29 -30.24
CA PRO A 22 22.74 -4.97 -30.61
C PRO A 22 22.41 -4.63 -32.08
N ALA A 23 21.16 -4.82 -32.50
CA ALA A 23 20.71 -4.43 -33.84
C ALA A 23 19.19 -4.23 -33.86
N LEU A 24 18.73 -3.12 -34.45
CA LEU A 24 17.33 -2.81 -34.86
C LEU A 24 16.47 -1.86 -34.01
N THR A 25 17.03 -0.95 -33.22
CA THR A 25 16.27 0.25 -32.81
C THR A 25 17.10 1.53 -32.91
N SER A 26 17.68 1.77 -34.08
CA SER A 26 17.79 3.15 -34.54
C SER A 26 16.37 3.66 -34.82
N ASN A 27 16.07 4.85 -34.32
CA ASN A 27 14.80 5.57 -34.47
C ASN A 27 13.67 5.02 -33.61
N PHE A 28 13.47 5.60 -32.43
CA PHE A 28 12.18 6.10 -31.93
C PHE A 28 12.38 6.51 -30.46
N GLN A 29 12.63 7.79 -30.23
CA GLN A 29 12.12 8.62 -29.11
C GLN A 29 13.02 9.84 -28.91
N THR A 30 12.99 10.72 -29.91
CA THR A 30 12.90 12.15 -29.64
C THR A 30 11.67 12.40 -28.75
N SER A 31 11.83 13.26 -27.74
CA SER A 31 10.75 13.76 -26.86
C SER A 31 10.41 12.93 -25.62
N SER A 32 11.41 12.72 -24.75
CA SER A 32 11.18 12.52 -23.31
C SER A 32 11.84 13.65 -22.52
N GLN A 33 11.24 14.84 -22.57
CA GLN A 33 11.21 15.75 -21.43
C GLN A 33 10.26 15.22 -20.33
N LYS A 34 10.18 13.90 -20.12
CA LYS A 34 9.22 13.27 -19.20
C LYS A 34 9.86 13.09 -17.82
N PHE A 35 9.62 14.10 -16.97
CA PHE A 35 9.71 14.16 -15.51
C PHE A 35 10.84 13.40 -14.76
N PRO A 36 11.61 14.09 -13.89
CA PRO A 36 12.79 13.50 -13.26
C PRO A 36 12.42 12.34 -12.32
N LYS A 37 13.13 11.20 -12.47
CA LYS A 37 13.03 9.96 -11.68
C LYS A 37 12.75 10.17 -10.18
N SER A 38 13.21 11.29 -9.61
CA SER A 38 12.89 11.79 -8.28
C SER A 38 11.41 11.71 -7.87
N GLN A 39 10.46 12.05 -8.76
CA GLN A 39 9.03 12.13 -8.38
C GLN A 39 8.41 10.75 -8.14
N ARG A 40 8.83 9.74 -8.92
CA ARG A 40 8.42 8.35 -8.71
C ARG A 40 8.87 7.81 -7.36
N PHE A 41 10.09 8.15 -6.92
CA PHE A 41 10.60 7.75 -5.60
C PHE A 41 9.84 8.40 -4.45
N VAL A 42 9.41 9.66 -4.62
CA VAL A 42 8.60 10.36 -3.61
C VAL A 42 7.26 9.65 -3.43
N LEU A 43 6.54 9.32 -4.51
CA LEU A 43 5.24 8.68 -4.39
C LEU A 43 5.34 7.23 -3.86
N ALA A 44 6.37 6.49 -4.29
CA ALA A 44 6.66 5.17 -3.73
C ALA A 44 6.94 5.22 -2.22
N LYS A 45 7.69 6.23 -1.76
CA LYS A 45 7.92 6.45 -0.33
C LYS A 45 6.61 6.77 0.39
N ARG A 46 5.78 7.67 -0.13
CA ARG A 46 4.47 8.01 0.48
C ARG A 46 3.54 6.81 0.62
N ILE A 47 3.55 5.89 -0.35
CA ILE A 47 2.81 4.62 -0.26
C ILE A 47 3.35 3.75 0.88
N GLN A 48 4.67 3.63 1.00
CA GLN A 48 5.31 2.85 2.06
C GLN A 48 5.01 3.45 3.45
N ASP A 49 5.19 4.76 3.59
CA ASP A 49 4.92 5.50 4.83
C ASP A 49 3.46 5.29 5.25
N ALA A 50 2.48 5.55 4.37
CA ALA A 50 1.06 5.36 4.70
C ALA A 50 0.69 3.91 5.08
N ALA A 51 1.33 2.92 4.44
CA ALA A 51 1.10 1.51 4.78
C ALA A 51 1.69 1.14 6.16
N LEU A 52 2.84 1.71 6.52
CA LEU A 52 3.46 1.52 7.83
C LEU A 52 2.67 2.25 8.92
N ASP A 53 2.30 3.51 8.69
CA ASP A 53 1.49 4.32 9.61
C ASP A 53 0.14 3.62 9.90
N PHE A 54 -0.50 3.08 8.86
CA PHE A 54 -1.69 2.24 9.01
C PHE A 54 -1.43 1.03 9.92
N HIS A 55 -0.34 0.30 9.69
CA HIS A 55 0.00 -0.88 10.47
C HIS A 55 0.26 -0.54 11.94
N GLU A 56 0.97 0.56 12.21
CA GLU A 56 1.23 1.07 13.55
C GLU A 56 -0.06 1.42 14.28
N CYS A 57 -1.01 2.09 13.61
CA CYS A 57 -2.34 2.34 14.18
C CYS A 57 -3.06 1.05 14.58
N LEU A 58 -2.96 -0.02 13.77
CA LEU A 58 -3.57 -1.31 14.12
C LEU A 58 -2.89 -1.96 15.33
N LEU A 59 -1.58 -1.84 15.46
CA LEU A 59 -0.84 -2.34 16.62
C LEU A 59 -1.23 -1.59 17.89
N GLU A 60 -1.30 -0.26 17.83
CA GLU A 60 -1.71 0.60 18.94
C GLU A 60 -3.15 0.32 19.37
N ALA A 61 -4.08 0.20 18.41
CA ALA A 61 -5.49 -0.10 18.68
C ALA A 61 -5.67 -1.37 19.53
N ARG A 62 -4.76 -2.35 19.43
CA ARG A 62 -4.81 -3.58 20.26
C ARG A 62 -4.40 -3.38 21.72
N LYS A 63 -3.71 -2.29 22.04
CA LYS A 63 -3.06 -2.05 23.34
C LYS A 63 -3.73 -0.97 24.18
N VAL A 64 -4.61 -0.17 23.59
CA VAL A 64 -5.30 0.93 24.27
C VAL A 64 -6.72 0.53 24.73
N ASP A 65 -7.32 1.37 25.59
CA ASP A 65 -8.71 1.23 26.06
C ASP A 65 -9.73 1.43 24.93
N LEU A 66 -11.02 1.19 25.21
CA LEU A 66 -12.06 1.20 24.17
C LEU A 66 -12.28 2.58 23.52
N LEU A 67 -12.21 3.67 24.28
CA LEU A 67 -12.45 5.01 23.74
C LEU A 67 -11.27 5.44 22.89
N THR A 68 -10.05 5.25 23.38
CA THR A 68 -8.83 5.55 22.61
C THR A 68 -8.74 4.65 21.38
N ARG A 69 -9.11 3.36 21.48
CA ARG A 69 -9.14 2.44 20.33
C ARG A 69 -10.02 2.95 19.21
N ARG A 70 -11.19 3.51 19.53
CA ARG A 70 -12.09 4.09 18.52
C ARG A 70 -11.38 5.19 17.73
N ASP A 71 -10.65 6.05 18.41
CA ASP A 71 -9.97 7.20 17.80
C ASP A 71 -8.74 6.74 17.00
N VAL A 72 -7.97 5.79 17.50
CA VAL A 72 -6.85 5.16 16.76
C VAL A 72 -7.35 4.41 15.52
N LEU A 73 -8.47 3.68 15.60
CA LEU A 73 -9.06 3.02 14.43
C LEU A 73 -9.63 4.01 13.40
N ARG A 74 -10.04 5.21 13.82
CA ARG A 74 -10.33 6.32 12.88
C ARG A 74 -9.05 6.81 12.20
N GLN A 75 -7.94 6.92 12.92
CA GLN A 75 -6.67 7.30 12.31
C GLN A 75 -6.20 6.26 11.29
N ALA A 76 -6.34 4.96 11.60
CA ALA A 76 -6.06 3.88 10.66
C ALA A 76 -6.88 4.03 9.35
N ASP A 77 -8.15 4.44 9.46
CA ASP A 77 -9.02 4.69 8.31
C ASP A 77 -8.47 5.80 7.41
N VAL A 78 -7.97 6.88 8.03
CA VAL A 78 -7.32 8.00 7.33
C VAL A 78 -6.04 7.56 6.62
N GLU A 79 -5.19 6.77 7.26
CA GLU A 79 -3.96 6.27 6.63
C GLU A 79 -4.26 5.34 5.44
N LEU A 80 -5.30 4.51 5.56
CA LEU A 80 -5.73 3.63 4.47
C LEU A 80 -6.27 4.43 3.27
N GLU A 81 -6.95 5.55 3.52
CA GLU A 81 -7.43 6.44 2.47
C GLU A 81 -6.28 7.18 1.76
N LYS A 82 -5.25 7.62 2.51
CA LYS A 82 -4.02 8.17 1.90
C LYS A 82 -3.35 7.14 1.01
N LEU A 83 -3.26 5.88 1.45
CA LEU A 83 -2.71 4.79 0.65
C LEU A 83 -3.49 4.60 -0.66
N ARG A 84 -4.83 4.60 -0.60
CA ARG A 84 -5.70 4.52 -1.79
C ARG A 84 -5.42 5.66 -2.76
N LEU A 85 -5.37 6.90 -2.27
CA LEU A 85 -5.10 8.07 -3.09
C LEU A 85 -3.72 8.00 -3.75
N HIS A 86 -2.69 7.59 -3.02
CA HIS A 86 -1.34 7.48 -3.57
C HIS A 86 -1.22 6.37 -4.63
N LEU A 87 -1.96 5.26 -4.49
CA LEU A 87 -2.05 4.21 -5.51
C LEU A 87 -2.76 4.70 -6.77
N GLN A 88 -3.87 5.43 -6.61
CA GLN A 88 -4.59 6.01 -7.74
C GLN A 88 -3.72 7.02 -8.50
N LEU A 89 -3.08 7.95 -7.78
CA LEU A 89 -2.16 8.91 -8.39
C LEU A 89 -0.98 8.22 -9.10
N SER A 90 -0.48 7.11 -8.54
CA SER A 90 0.58 6.33 -9.17
C SER A 90 0.14 5.70 -10.49
N MET A 91 -1.14 5.31 -10.62
CA MET A 91 -1.70 4.83 -11.87
C MET A 91 -1.91 5.98 -12.86
N GLU A 92 -2.49 7.10 -12.43
CA GLU A 92 -2.76 8.28 -13.27
C GLU A 92 -1.47 8.87 -13.86
N LEU A 93 -0.37 8.83 -13.12
CA LEU A 93 0.95 9.27 -13.57
C LEU A 93 1.72 8.19 -14.36
N GLU A 94 1.08 7.07 -14.68
CA GLU A 94 1.67 5.92 -15.40
C GLU A 94 2.89 5.28 -14.68
N TYR A 95 3.01 5.46 -13.36
CA TYR A 95 4.07 4.82 -12.56
C TYR A 95 3.75 3.36 -12.22
N LEU A 96 2.45 3.01 -12.22
CA LEU A 96 1.92 1.66 -12.10
C LEU A 96 1.11 1.31 -13.35
N LYS A 97 1.31 0.09 -13.85
CA LYS A 97 0.43 -0.45 -14.90
C LYS A 97 -0.92 -0.82 -14.29
N PHE A 98 -1.98 -0.75 -15.09
CA PHE A 98 -3.35 -1.07 -14.64
C PHE A 98 -3.46 -2.42 -13.87
N PRO A 99 -2.87 -3.55 -14.32
CA PRO A 99 -2.96 -4.81 -13.57
C PRO A 99 -2.29 -4.75 -12.18
N GLN A 100 -1.24 -3.94 -12.03
CA GLN A 100 -0.56 -3.75 -10.74
C GLN A 100 -1.41 -2.90 -9.79
N TYR A 101 -2.03 -1.85 -10.32
CA TYR A 101 -2.98 -1.02 -9.59
C TYR A 101 -4.22 -1.83 -9.17
N GLU A 102 -4.81 -2.61 -10.07
CA GLU A 102 -5.98 -3.45 -9.80
C GLU A 102 -5.69 -4.42 -8.65
N HIS A 103 -4.55 -5.10 -8.69
CA HIS A 103 -4.14 -6.01 -7.62
C HIS A 103 -3.94 -5.29 -6.28
N ALA A 104 -3.21 -4.16 -6.26
CA ALA A 104 -2.95 -3.41 -5.04
C ALA A 104 -4.23 -2.80 -4.45
N SER A 105 -5.07 -2.19 -5.28
CA SER A 105 -6.34 -1.59 -4.86
C SER A 105 -7.33 -2.63 -4.34
N GLY A 106 -7.34 -3.84 -4.91
CA GLY A 106 -8.10 -4.97 -4.39
C GLY A 106 -7.78 -5.29 -2.93
N TYR A 107 -6.48 -5.36 -2.58
CA TYR A 107 -6.06 -5.56 -1.18
C TYR A 107 -6.49 -4.42 -0.27
N VAL A 108 -6.36 -3.17 -0.71
CA VAL A 108 -6.78 -1.99 0.09
C VAL A 108 -8.28 -2.03 0.37
N VAL A 109 -9.11 -2.48 -0.58
CA VAL A 109 -10.55 -2.69 -0.38
C VAL A 109 -10.82 -3.78 0.66
N GLU A 110 -10.15 -4.94 0.56
CA GLU A 110 -10.32 -6.03 1.51
C GLU A 110 -9.94 -5.61 2.94
N ILE A 111 -8.79 -4.96 3.09
CA ILE A 111 -8.30 -4.42 4.36
C ILE A 111 -9.29 -3.39 4.93
N GLY A 112 -9.82 -2.49 4.10
CA GLY A 112 -10.82 -1.51 4.51
C GLY A 112 -12.10 -2.14 5.05
N ARG A 113 -12.57 -3.24 4.44
CA ARG A 113 -13.72 -4.00 4.95
C ARG A 113 -13.43 -4.59 6.34
N MET A 114 -12.25 -5.15 6.55
CA MET A 114 -11.83 -5.70 7.84
C MET A 114 -11.73 -4.61 8.92
N LEU A 115 -11.17 -3.45 8.58
CA LEU A 115 -11.10 -2.28 9.46
C LEU A 115 -12.50 -1.80 9.85
N GLY A 116 -13.41 -1.71 8.87
CA GLY A 116 -14.81 -1.33 9.09
C GLY A 116 -15.51 -2.24 10.11
N SER A 117 -15.38 -3.56 9.95
CA SER A 117 -15.94 -4.53 10.91
C SER A 117 -15.35 -4.36 12.32
N TRP A 118 -14.06 -4.05 12.45
CA TRP A 118 -13.43 -3.83 13.75
C TRP A 118 -13.89 -2.52 14.42
N ARG A 119 -14.05 -1.45 13.64
CA ARG A 119 -14.62 -0.18 14.11
C ARG A 119 -16.03 -0.37 14.63
N GLU A 120 -16.90 -1.00 13.84
CA GLU A 120 -18.28 -1.29 14.24
C GLU A 120 -18.34 -2.13 15.53
N GLY A 121 -17.50 -3.17 15.63
CA GLY A 121 -17.39 -3.97 16.84
C GLY A 121 -16.89 -3.20 18.06
N THR A 122 -16.05 -2.17 17.86
CA THR A 122 -15.58 -1.28 18.93
C THR A 122 -16.70 -0.35 19.40
N GLU A 123 -17.44 0.27 18.48
CA GLU A 123 -18.57 1.14 18.82
C GLU A 123 -19.67 0.39 19.59
N LYS A 124 -19.99 -0.85 19.19
CA LYS A 124 -20.95 -1.70 19.92
C LYS A 124 -20.51 -1.97 21.36
N LYS A 125 -19.22 -2.23 21.59
CA LYS A 125 -18.66 -2.43 22.94
C LYS A 125 -18.72 -1.15 23.78
N ILE A 126 -18.44 0.00 23.19
CA ILE A 126 -18.56 1.29 23.87
C ILE A 126 -20.02 1.53 24.30
N ALA A 127 -20.99 1.32 23.38
CA ALA A 127 -22.41 1.49 23.67
C ALA A 127 -22.90 0.57 24.80
N GLN A 128 -22.38 -0.66 24.89
CA GLN A 128 -22.69 -1.59 25.99
C GLN A 128 -22.04 -1.20 27.32
N ALA A 129 -20.90 -0.53 27.29
CA ALA A 129 -20.14 -0.14 28.47
C ALA A 129 -20.61 1.18 29.11
N VAL A 130 -21.41 1.99 28.39
CA VAL A 130 -22.05 3.19 28.93
C VAL A 130 -23.45 2.81 29.43
N PRO A 131 -23.67 2.59 30.74
CA PRO A 131 -25.01 2.33 31.25
C PRO A 131 -25.89 3.56 31.02
N ALA A 132 -27.11 3.32 30.53
CA ALA A 132 -28.13 4.35 30.35
C ALA A 132 -28.24 5.20 31.62
N ARG A 133 -27.93 6.48 31.51
CA ARG A 133 -28.24 7.49 32.53
C ARG A 133 -29.70 7.88 32.45
#